data_AF-A0A4R1JQD8-F1
#
_entry.id   AF-A0A4R1JQD8-F1
#
_cell.length_a   1.000
_cell.length_b   1.000
_cell.length_c   1.000
_cell.angle_alpha   90.00
_cell.angle_beta   90.00
_cell.angle_gamma   90.00
#
_symmetry.space_group_name_H-M   'P 1'
#
loop_
_entity.id
_entity.type
_entity.pdbx_description
1 polymer ?
#
loop_
_entity_poly.entity_id
_entity_poly.type
_entity_poly.pdbx_seq_one_letter_code
_entity_poly.pdbx_strand_id
1 'polypeptide(L)'
;MLLKKLKEILCKALLMSGNERVLYVKKFQNIVWDDHSIKKEELNDILTDIAYLLEFYESNEILRKESRKCYGDEQLEYILKKGIEKIELYTKKIPK
;
A
#
# COMPACT_ATOMS: atom_id res chain seq x y z
N MET A 1 9.44 14.38 2.39
CA MET A 1 8.15 14.75 1.75
C MET A 1 7.44 13.54 1.15
N LEU A 2 8.14 12.67 0.40
CA LEU A 2 7.58 11.45 -0.23
C LEU A 2 6.96 10.46 0.77
N LEU A 3 7.67 10.08 1.83
CA LEU A 3 7.19 9.08 2.79
C LEU A 3 5.87 9.49 3.47
N LYS A 4 5.73 10.78 3.81
CA LYS A 4 4.49 11.34 4.36
C LYS A 4 3.34 11.20 3.36
N LYS A 5 3.58 11.52 2.09
CA LYS A 5 2.60 11.39 1.00
C LYS A 5 2.17 9.93 0.79
N LEU A 6 3.12 8.98 0.79
CA LEU A 6 2.83 7.55 0.67
C LEU A 6 1.97 7.04 1.83
N LYS A 7 2.30 7.44 3.07
CA LYS A 7 1.48 7.13 4.24
C LYS A 7 0.06 7.69 4.12
N GLU A 8 -0.07 8.94 3.72
CA GLU A 8 -1.39 9.58 3.52
C GLU A 8 -2.23 8.85 2.47
N ILE A 9 -1.62 8.33 1.41
CA ILE A 9 -2.33 7.53 0.40
C ILE A 9 -2.86 6.22 1.00
N LEU A 10 -2.05 5.50 1.78
CA LEU A 10 -2.50 4.28 2.47
C LEU A 10 -3.62 4.58 3.48
N CYS A 11 -3.52 5.68 4.23
CA CYS A 11 -4.58 6.12 5.13
C CYS A 11 -5.88 6.44 4.37
N LYS A 12 -5.79 7.09 3.20
CA LYS A 12 -6.97 7.33 2.36
C LYS A 12 -7.56 6.03 1.83
N ALA A 13 -6.74 5.06 1.41
CA ALA A 13 -7.24 3.74 0.99
C ALA A 13 -8.04 3.04 2.11
N LEU A 14 -7.60 3.14 3.37
CA LEU A 14 -8.33 2.59 4.52
C LEU A 14 -9.71 3.23 4.74
N LEU A 15 -9.84 4.54 4.52
CA LEU A 15 -11.06 5.29 4.78
C LEU A 15 -12.10 5.19 3.65
N MET A 16 -11.68 4.72 2.48
CA MET A 16 -12.51 4.67 1.27
C MET A 16 -13.08 3.27 1.06
N SER A 17 -14.00 3.13 0.10
CA SER A 17 -14.56 1.83 -0.32
C SER A 17 -14.67 1.75 -1.85
N GLY A 18 -14.89 0.54 -2.38
CA GLY A 18 -15.10 0.32 -3.82
C GLY A 18 -14.02 0.95 -4.71
N ASN A 19 -14.45 1.63 -5.77
CA ASN A 19 -13.55 2.21 -6.78
C ASN A 19 -12.63 3.30 -6.21
N GLU A 20 -13.07 4.07 -5.22
CA GLU A 20 -12.22 5.09 -4.58
C GLU A 20 -11.06 4.45 -3.83
N ARG A 21 -11.32 3.34 -3.12
CA ARG A 21 -10.27 2.56 -2.46
C ARG A 21 -9.28 1.99 -3.47
N VAL A 22 -9.76 1.41 -4.58
CA VAL A 22 -8.92 0.92 -5.68
C VAL A 22 -8.03 2.04 -6.24
N LEU A 23 -8.57 3.25 -6.42
CA LEU A 23 -7.82 4.40 -6.90
C LEU A 23 -6.62 4.72 -5.99
N TYR A 24 -6.82 4.76 -4.67
CA TYR A 24 -5.73 5.04 -3.73
C TYR A 24 -4.71 3.91 -3.66
N VAL A 25 -5.15 2.65 -3.73
CA VAL A 25 -4.25 1.49 -3.83
C VAL A 25 -3.36 1.61 -5.07
N LYS A 26 -3.94 1.84 -6.26
CA LYS A 26 -3.17 2.02 -7.50
C LYS A 26 -2.25 3.22 -7.45
N LYS A 27 -2.70 4.33 -6.86
CA LYS A 27 -1.87 5.51 -6.67
C LYS A 27 -0.64 5.25 -5.80
N PHE A 28 -0.77 4.43 -4.76
CA PHE A 28 0.38 4.01 -3.96
C PHE A 28 1.34 3.16 -4.80
N GLN A 29 0.83 2.12 -5.46
CA GLN A 29 1.62 1.20 -6.29
C GLN A 29 2.41 1.95 -7.36
N ASN A 30 1.76 2.83 -8.12
CA ASN A 30 2.42 3.59 -9.18
C ASN A 30 3.58 4.44 -8.64
N ILE A 31 3.40 5.08 -7.47
CA ILE A 31 4.51 5.86 -6.89
C ILE A 31 5.67 4.93 -6.51
N VAL A 32 5.40 3.76 -5.92
CA VAL A 32 6.46 2.83 -5.53
C VAL A 32 7.19 2.26 -6.75
N TRP A 33 6.46 1.95 -7.83
CA TRP A 33 7.03 1.38 -9.05
C TRP A 33 7.76 2.39 -9.93
N ASP A 34 7.25 3.62 -10.01
CA ASP A 34 7.78 4.62 -10.94
C ASP A 34 8.81 5.56 -10.27
N ASP A 35 8.84 5.67 -8.94
CA ASP A 35 9.71 6.61 -8.23
C ASP A 35 11.08 6.01 -7.87
N HIS A 36 12.03 6.14 -8.80
CA HIS A 36 13.42 5.75 -8.59
C HIS A 36 14.21 6.67 -7.60
N SER A 37 13.57 7.68 -6.99
CA SER A 37 14.23 8.55 -6.01
C SER A 37 14.35 7.94 -4.61
N ILE A 38 13.72 6.78 -4.37
CA ILE A 38 13.80 6.04 -3.11
C ILE A 38 15.17 5.35 -3.02
N LYS A 39 16.20 6.10 -2.59
CA LYS A 39 17.59 5.60 -2.54
C LYS A 39 17.93 4.74 -1.33
N LYS A 40 17.09 4.75 -0.28
CA LYS A 40 17.35 3.98 0.95
C LYS A 40 16.79 2.57 0.77
N GLU A 41 17.68 1.59 0.71
CA GLU A 41 17.36 0.17 0.46
C GLU A 41 16.25 -0.35 1.41
N GLU A 42 16.43 -0.23 2.73
CA GLU A 42 15.41 -0.68 3.72
C GLU A 42 14.03 -0.02 3.48
N LEU A 43 14.00 1.26 3.10
CA LEU A 43 12.71 1.92 2.80
C LEU A 43 12.11 1.41 1.50
N ASN A 44 12.94 1.25 0.47
CA ASN A 44 12.51 0.75 -0.82
C ASN A 44 11.90 -0.65 -0.68
N ASP A 45 12.52 -1.52 0.12
CA ASP A 45 12.03 -2.88 0.38
C ASP A 45 10.69 -2.85 1.10
N ILE A 46 10.55 -2.03 2.16
CA ILE A 46 9.28 -1.88 2.89
C ILE A 46 8.15 -1.45 1.94
N LEU A 47 8.41 -0.46 1.09
CA LEU A 47 7.40 0.09 0.17
C LEU A 47 7.06 -0.91 -0.94
N THR A 48 8.07 -1.58 -1.48
CA THR A 48 7.96 -2.61 -2.51
C THR A 48 7.14 -3.80 -2.01
N ASP A 49 7.42 -4.30 -0.81
CA ASP A 49 6.65 -5.36 -0.15
C ASP A 49 5.15 -5.01 -0.05
N ILE A 50 4.86 -3.78 0.38
CA ILE A 50 3.47 -3.31 0.48
C ILE A 50 2.83 -3.26 -0.91
N ALA A 51 3.52 -2.70 -1.90
CA ALA A 51 2.99 -2.56 -3.25
C ALA A 51 2.76 -3.92 -3.94
N TYR A 52 3.61 -4.92 -3.69
CA TYR A 52 3.42 -6.30 -4.13
C TYR A 52 2.19 -6.94 -3.51
N LEU A 53 2.01 -6.82 -2.19
CA LEU A 53 0.83 -7.37 -1.53
C LEU A 53 -0.46 -6.77 -2.12
N LEU A 54 -0.46 -5.45 -2.33
CA LEU A 54 -1.59 -4.70 -2.88
C LEU A 54 -1.98 -5.09 -4.31
N GLU A 55 -1.12 -5.79 -5.06
CA GLU A 55 -1.41 -6.25 -6.42
C GLU A 55 -2.53 -7.28 -6.46
N PHE A 56 -2.72 -8.02 -5.37
CA PHE A 56 -3.73 -9.06 -5.25
C PHE A 56 -5.06 -8.56 -4.68
N TYR A 57 -5.21 -7.26 -4.43
CA TYR A 57 -6.50 -6.71 -4.01
C TYR A 57 -7.49 -6.68 -5.17
N GLU A 58 -8.67 -7.27 -4.96
CA GLU A 58 -9.80 -7.18 -5.89
C GLU A 58 -11.09 -6.85 -5.10
N SER A 59 -11.61 -5.65 -5.35
CA SER A 59 -12.85 -5.14 -4.73
C SER A 59 -14.09 -5.91 -5.19
N ASN A 60 -14.13 -6.37 -6.43
CA ASN A 60 -15.26 -7.07 -7.01
C ASN A 60 -15.26 -8.55 -6.58
N GLU A 61 -16.30 -8.96 -5.86
CA GLU A 61 -16.40 -10.34 -5.37
C GLU A 61 -16.44 -11.40 -6.48
N ILE A 62 -17.05 -11.09 -7.62
CA ILE A 62 -17.14 -12.03 -8.75
C ILE A 62 -15.75 -12.26 -9.32
N LEU A 63 -15.02 -11.19 -9.66
CA LEU A 63 -13.65 -11.26 -10.19
C LEU A 63 -12.69 -11.92 -9.19
N ARG A 64 -12.86 -11.64 -7.89
CA ARG A 64 -12.04 -12.25 -6.83
C ARG A 64 -12.19 -13.78 -6.79
N LYS A 65 -13.37 -14.32 -7.10
CA LYS A 65 -13.60 -15.78 -7.14
C LYS A 65 -12.90 -16.46 -8.33
N GLU A 66 -12.50 -15.70 -9.35
CA GLU A 66 -11.78 -16.22 -10.53
C GLU A 66 -10.31 -16.54 -10.23
N SER A 67 -9.73 -15.97 -9.17
CA SER A 67 -8.34 -16.20 -8.78
C SER A 67 -8.18 -16.38 -7.27
N ARG A 68 -7.67 -17.56 -6.87
CA ARG A 68 -7.37 -17.86 -5.45
C ARG A 68 -6.29 -16.97 -4.83
N LYS A 69 -5.55 -16.21 -5.64
CA LYS A 69 -4.53 -15.28 -5.17
C LYS A 69 -5.15 -13.97 -4.69
N CYS A 70 -6.33 -13.61 -5.19
CA CYS A 70 -6.94 -12.32 -4.91
C CYS A 70 -7.65 -12.30 -3.55
N TYR A 71 -7.64 -11.15 -2.89
CA TYR A 71 -8.28 -10.94 -1.60
C TYR A 71 -9.18 -9.71 -1.60
N GLY A 72 -10.12 -9.69 -0.65
CA GLY A 72 -11.11 -8.62 -0.50
C GLY A 72 -10.75 -7.62 0.60
N ASP A 73 -11.76 -6.86 1.03
CA ASP A 73 -11.57 -5.70 1.90
C ASP A 73 -10.97 -6.01 3.27
N GLU A 74 -11.33 -7.14 3.90
CA GLU A 74 -10.82 -7.51 5.22
C GLU A 74 -9.29 -7.69 5.23
N GLN A 75 -8.77 -8.47 4.27
CA GLN A 75 -7.34 -8.69 4.12
C GLN A 75 -6.61 -7.40 3.69
N LEU A 76 -7.24 -6.60 2.84
CA LEU A 76 -6.69 -5.30 2.45
C LEU A 76 -6.49 -4.40 3.67
N GLU A 77 -7.48 -4.29 4.55
CA GLU A 77 -7.38 -3.45 5.75
C GLU A 77 -6.23 -3.87 6.66
N TYR A 78 -6.04 -5.18 6.83
CA TYR A 78 -4.89 -5.71 7.57
C TYR A 78 -3.56 -5.27 6.94
N ILE A 79 -3.42 -5.45 5.63
CA ILE A 79 -2.20 -5.09 4.87
C ILE A 79 -1.93 -3.58 4.96
N LEU A 80 -2.96 -2.74 4.78
CA LEU A 80 -2.82 -1.30 4.86
C LEU A 80 -2.41 -0.83 6.27
N LYS A 81 -3.04 -1.36 7.33
CA LYS A 81 -2.68 -1.05 8.73
C LYS A 81 -1.23 -1.44 9.01
N LYS A 82 -0.82 -2.64 8.60
CA LYS A 82 0.57 -3.11 8.77
C LYS A 82 1.58 -2.32 7.94
N GLY A 83 1.23 -1.93 6.71
CA GLY A 83 2.07 -1.09 5.87
C GLY A 83 2.31 0.29 6.48
N ILE A 84 1.26 0.92 7.01
CA ILE A 84 1.35 2.21 7.73
C ILE A 84 2.24 2.06 8.97
N GLU A 85 2.05 1.02 9.77
CA GLU A 85 2.87 0.74 10.96
C GLU A 85 4.35 0.61 10.60
N LYS A 86 4.69 -0.16 9.54
CA LYS A 86 6.08 -0.30 9.06
C LYS A 86 6.69 1.04 8.66
N ILE A 87 5.95 1.87 7.92
CA ILE A 87 6.39 3.22 7.52
C ILE A 87 6.65 4.12 8.74
N GLU A 88 5.79 4.05 9.75
CA GLU A 88 5.94 4.85 10.97
C GLU A 88 7.14 4.40 11.81
N LEU A 89 7.35 3.08 11.96
CA LEU A 89 8.52 2.53 12.63
C LEU A 89 9.81 2.96 11.92
N TYR A 90 9.86 2.87 10.59
CA TYR A 90 11.00 3.33 9.80
C TYR A 90 11.28 4.82 10.03
N THR A 91 10.23 5.65 10.03
CA THR A 91 10.37 7.10 10.27
C THR A 91 10.94 7.41 11.66
N LYS A 92 10.55 6.64 12.69
CA LYS A 92 11.06 6.81 14.06
C LYS A 92 12.53 6.39 14.23
N LYS A 93 13.02 5.46 13.40
CA LYS A 93 14.42 5.01 13.43
C LYS A 93 15.41 6.04 12.86
N ILE A 94 14.96 6.97 12.02
CA ILE A 94 15.83 7.97 11.41
C ILE A 94 16.07 9.11 12.42
N PRO A 95 17.31 9.32 12.90
CA PRO A 95 17.62 10.51 13.70
C PRO A 95 17.35 11.77 12.86
N LYS A 96 16.71 12.77 13.49
CA LYS A 96 16.33 14.04 12.86
C LYS A 96 17.54 14.84 12.41
#